data_AF-A0A2V2N851-F1
#
_entry.id   AF-A0A2V2N851-F1
#
_cell.length_a   1.000
_cell.length_b   1.000
_cell.length_c   1.000
_cell.angle_alpha   90.00
_cell.angle_beta   90.00
_cell.angle_gamma   90.00
#
_symmetry.space_group_name_H-M   'P 1'
#
loop_
_entity.id
_entity.type
_entity.pdbx_description
1 polymer ?
#
loop_
_entity_poly.entity_id
_entity_poly.type
_entity_poly.pdbx_seq_one_letter_code
_entity_poly.pdbx_strand_id
1 'polypeptide(L)'
;MTTPVGNAEFRNAKKYWFDVAEINYFALKNNEEIRFASKYAIILCIEGSIQIGKYILNTMNIPHPEKNADVFLVLSQHHILHNDLAHRLGRLARFRNDLVHDYDGVDVGKLQKVLSEDFPDIEEFQEIALKWERRHSGRSVISQMFDRAGVKTVLRSILRI
;
A
#
# COMPACT_ATOMS: atom_id res chain seq x y z
N MET A 1 -4.49 -7.30 24.59
CA MET A 1 -4.73 -5.87 24.26
C MET A 1 -3.48 -5.34 23.57
N THR A 2 -3.43 -5.40 22.25
CA THR A 2 -2.36 -4.77 21.45
C THR A 2 -2.83 -3.38 21.07
N THR A 3 -2.11 -2.35 21.50
CA THR A 3 -2.35 -0.95 21.15
C THR A 3 -2.37 -0.77 19.62
N PRO A 4 -3.23 0.13 19.08
CA PRO A 4 -3.33 0.36 17.65
C PRO A 4 -2.12 1.18 17.16
N VAL A 5 -1.04 0.48 16.81
CA VAL A 5 0.16 1.06 16.19
C VAL A 5 -0.16 1.79 14.86
N GLY A 6 -1.28 1.46 14.20
CA GLY A 6 -1.57 1.97 12.84
C GLY A 6 -1.97 3.45 12.71
N ASN A 7 -2.45 4.15 13.74
CA ASN A 7 -3.19 5.41 13.51
C ASN A 7 -2.34 6.64 13.10
N ALA A 8 -1.04 6.67 13.40
CA ALA A 8 -0.15 7.77 13.02
C ALA A 8 0.55 7.52 11.66
N GLU A 9 0.85 6.25 11.38
CA GLU A 9 1.54 5.77 10.17
C GLU A 9 0.71 6.06 8.91
N PHE A 10 -0.61 5.76 8.95
CA PHE A 10 -1.52 6.05 7.84
C PHE A 10 -1.65 7.54 7.50
N ARG A 11 -1.52 8.43 8.49
CA ARG A 11 -1.68 9.89 8.31
C ARG A 11 -0.51 10.50 7.55
N ASN A 12 0.70 9.98 7.78
CA ASN A 12 1.92 10.48 7.16
C ASN A 12 2.08 9.97 5.72
N ALA A 13 1.56 8.76 5.42
CA ALA A 13 1.65 8.14 4.10
C ALA A 13 1.18 9.08 2.98
N LYS A 14 0.07 9.79 3.21
CA LYS A 14 -0.59 10.69 2.23
C LYS A 14 0.26 11.88 1.80
N LYS A 15 0.95 12.54 2.73
CA LYS A 15 1.80 13.70 2.41
C LYS A 15 2.91 13.28 1.45
N TYR A 16 3.49 12.11 1.69
CA TYR A 16 4.52 11.56 0.83
C TYR A 16 3.94 10.94 -0.46
N TRP A 17 2.70 10.43 -0.45
CA TRP A 17 2.02 9.78 -1.59
C TRP A 17 1.97 10.65 -2.86
N PHE A 18 1.73 11.96 -2.72
CA PHE A 18 1.61 12.89 -3.85
C PHE A 18 2.94 13.40 -4.38
N ASP A 19 3.85 13.70 -3.47
CA ASP A 19 5.16 14.21 -3.87
C ASP A 19 5.99 13.12 -4.55
N VAL A 20 5.76 11.85 -4.23
CA VAL A 20 6.64 10.73 -4.60
C VAL A 20 6.41 10.16 -6.00
N ALA A 21 5.18 10.18 -6.51
CA ALA A 21 4.87 9.67 -7.86
C ALA A 21 5.46 10.53 -9.00
N GLU A 22 5.80 11.79 -8.71
CA GLU A 22 6.41 12.72 -9.67
C GLU A 22 7.93 12.88 -9.48
N ILE A 23 8.54 12.13 -8.54
CA ILE A 23 9.98 12.24 -8.29
C ILE A 23 10.75 11.56 -9.42
N ASN A 24 11.41 12.38 -10.23
CA ASN A 24 12.30 11.87 -11.26
C ASN A 24 13.57 11.24 -10.66
N TYR A 25 14.20 10.36 -11.45
CA TYR A 25 15.45 9.69 -11.08
C TYR A 25 16.54 10.64 -10.61
N PHE A 26 16.64 11.82 -11.21
CA PHE A 26 17.67 12.81 -10.88
C PHE A 26 17.52 13.32 -9.44
N ALA A 27 16.31 13.60 -8.99
CA ALA A 27 16.04 13.99 -7.61
C ALA A 27 16.34 12.85 -6.62
N LEU A 28 15.93 11.61 -6.93
CA LEU A 28 16.28 10.44 -6.10
C LEU A 28 17.80 10.22 -6.05
N LYS A 29 18.52 10.40 -7.16
CA LYS A 29 19.96 10.17 -7.19
C LYS A 29 20.75 11.21 -6.40
N ASN A 30 20.33 12.47 -6.44
CA ASN A 30 21.14 13.59 -5.93
C ASN A 30 20.67 14.16 -4.59
N ASN A 31 19.53 13.72 -4.04
CA ASN A 31 19.02 14.24 -2.77
C ASN A 31 18.64 13.11 -1.80
N GLU A 32 19.35 13.06 -0.66
CA GLU A 32 19.19 12.02 0.36
C GLU A 32 17.86 12.13 1.13
N GLU A 33 17.41 13.36 1.43
CA GLU A 33 16.13 13.61 2.10
C GLU A 33 14.97 13.12 1.22
N ILE A 34 15.05 13.38 -0.10
CA ILE A 34 14.06 12.92 -1.07
C ILE A 34 14.06 11.39 -1.15
N ARG A 35 15.23 10.73 -1.15
CA ARG A 35 15.30 9.25 -1.09
C ARG A 35 14.66 8.71 0.17
N PHE A 36 14.99 9.27 1.32
CA PHE A 36 14.48 8.83 2.61
C PHE A 36 12.95 8.98 2.67
N ALA A 37 12.44 10.14 2.27
CA ALA A 37 11.00 10.42 2.18
C ALA A 37 10.29 9.44 1.23
N SER A 38 10.87 9.19 0.05
CA SER A 38 10.32 8.26 -0.95
C SER A 38 10.28 6.82 -0.43
N LYS A 39 11.38 6.36 0.16
CA LYS A 39 11.49 5.05 0.81
C LYS A 39 10.40 4.87 1.87
N TYR A 40 10.28 5.86 2.76
CA TYR A 40 9.29 5.84 3.83
C TYR A 40 7.86 5.83 3.28
N ALA A 41 7.59 6.61 2.23
CA ALA A 41 6.31 6.63 1.54
C ALA A 41 5.91 5.23 1.04
N ILE A 42 6.81 4.57 0.30
CA ILE A 42 6.58 3.25 -0.28
C ILE A 42 6.28 2.22 0.82
N ILE A 43 7.09 2.23 1.89
CA ILE A 43 6.88 1.33 3.04
C ILE A 43 5.46 1.51 3.58
N LEU A 44 5.03 2.74 3.83
CA LEU A 44 3.70 3.02 4.37
C LEU A 44 2.57 2.61 3.41
N CYS A 45 2.74 2.80 2.10
CA CYS A 45 1.74 2.40 1.11
C CYS A 45 1.53 0.88 1.10
N ILE A 46 2.64 0.14 1.13
CA ILE A 46 2.63 -1.33 1.10
C ILE A 46 2.08 -1.87 2.42
N GLU A 47 2.50 -1.32 3.56
CA GLU A 47 1.97 -1.69 4.87
C GLU A 47 0.47 -1.42 4.98
N GLY A 48 0.01 -0.26 4.52
CA GLY A 48 -1.42 0.06 4.50
C GLY A 48 -2.23 -0.93 3.66
N SER A 49 -1.70 -1.33 2.51
CA SER A 49 -2.33 -2.34 1.65
C SER A 49 -2.40 -3.71 2.33
N ILE A 50 -1.33 -4.12 3.03
CA ILE A 50 -1.32 -5.35 3.82
C ILE A 50 -2.38 -5.30 4.93
N GLN A 51 -2.52 -4.16 5.63
CA GLN A 51 -3.50 -4.02 6.71
C GLN A 51 -4.94 -4.09 6.19
N ILE A 52 -5.23 -3.48 5.03
CA ILE A 52 -6.53 -3.63 4.36
C ILE A 52 -6.78 -5.09 4.02
N GLY A 53 -5.79 -5.79 3.46
CA GLY A 53 -5.92 -7.21 3.15
C GLY A 53 -6.20 -8.06 4.40
N LYS A 54 -5.47 -7.82 5.49
CA LYS A 54 -5.70 -8.49 6.79
C LYS A 54 -7.09 -8.19 7.34
N TYR A 55 -7.57 -6.96 7.22
CA TYR A 55 -8.92 -6.60 7.62
C TYR A 55 -9.97 -7.40 6.84
N ILE A 56 -9.79 -7.54 5.52
CA ILE A 56 -10.67 -8.36 4.68
C ILE A 56 -10.67 -9.83 5.13
N LEU A 57 -9.49 -10.43 5.31
CA LEU A 57 -9.35 -11.81 5.79
C LEU A 57 -10.06 -12.01 7.14
N ASN A 58 -9.81 -11.12 8.10
CA ASN A 58 -10.44 -11.17 9.42
C ASN A 58 -11.97 -11.05 9.34
N THR A 59 -12.48 -10.19 8.46
CA THR A 59 -13.94 -10.04 8.27
C THR A 59 -14.58 -11.29 7.68
N MET A 60 -13.81 -12.06 6.90
CA MET A 60 -14.25 -13.34 6.34
C MET A 60 -13.93 -14.55 7.24
N ASN A 61 -13.42 -14.32 8.46
CA ASN A 61 -12.92 -15.37 9.36
C ASN A 61 -11.87 -16.30 8.71
N ILE A 62 -11.07 -15.77 7.80
CA ILE A 62 -9.96 -16.50 7.17
C ILE A 62 -8.71 -16.33 8.04
N PRO A 63 -8.03 -17.42 8.42
CA PRO A 63 -6.76 -17.34 9.15
C PRO A 63 -5.71 -16.52 8.41
N HIS A 64 -4.93 -15.77 9.17
CA HIS A 64 -3.89 -14.91 8.59
C HIS A 64 -2.68 -15.77 8.20
N PRO A 65 -2.07 -15.52 7.04
CA PRO A 65 -0.79 -16.16 6.73
C PRO A 65 0.31 -15.63 7.65
N GLU A 66 1.34 -16.44 7.88
CA GLU A 66 2.49 -16.05 8.71
C GLU A 66 3.26 -14.87 8.10
N LYS A 67 3.36 -14.83 6.78
CA LYS A 67 4.09 -13.79 6.05
C LYS A 67 3.11 -12.75 5.51
N ASN A 68 3.44 -11.48 5.71
CA ASN A 68 2.67 -10.35 5.16
C ASN A 68 2.52 -10.41 3.63
N ALA A 69 3.54 -10.91 2.92
CA ALA A 69 3.50 -11.04 1.47
C ALA A 69 2.46 -12.04 0.96
N ASP A 70 2.05 -12.99 1.79
CA ASP A 70 1.10 -14.02 1.42
C ASP A 70 -0.35 -13.57 1.64
N VAL A 71 -0.58 -12.42 2.29
CA VAL A 71 -1.93 -11.86 2.48
C VAL A 71 -2.66 -11.72 1.14
N PHE A 72 -1.97 -11.18 0.12
CA PHE A 72 -2.57 -11.00 -1.20
C PHE A 72 -2.84 -12.32 -1.92
N LEU A 73 -1.97 -13.33 -1.73
CA LEU A 73 -2.17 -14.66 -2.30
C LEU A 73 -3.40 -15.34 -1.70
N VAL A 74 -3.60 -15.24 -0.38
CA VAL A 74 -4.80 -15.76 0.29
C VAL A 74 -6.05 -15.05 -0.21
N LEU A 75 -6.02 -13.71 -0.36
CA LEU A 75 -7.15 -12.98 -0.96
C LEU A 75 -7.47 -13.48 -2.38
N SER A 76 -6.45 -13.84 -3.16
CA SER A 76 -6.67 -14.40 -4.50
C SER A 76 -7.27 -15.80 -4.49
N GLN A 77 -6.85 -16.66 -3.55
CA GLN A 77 -7.44 -17.99 -3.36
C GLN A 77 -8.94 -17.91 -3.06
N HIS A 78 -9.39 -16.81 -2.45
CA HIS A 78 -10.80 -16.53 -2.17
C HIS A 78 -11.48 -15.64 -3.22
N HIS A 79 -10.89 -15.51 -4.41
CA HIS A 79 -11.44 -14.77 -5.56
C HIS A 79 -11.68 -13.27 -5.32
N ILE A 80 -11.00 -12.67 -4.35
CA ILE A 80 -11.07 -11.23 -4.08
C ILE A 80 -10.11 -10.49 -5.01
N LEU A 81 -8.94 -11.08 -5.25
CA LEU A 81 -7.95 -10.59 -6.20
C LEU A 81 -7.76 -11.59 -7.33
N HIS A 82 -7.51 -11.07 -8.54
CA HIS A 82 -6.97 -11.91 -9.59
C HIS A 82 -5.52 -12.29 -9.28
N ASN A 83 -5.12 -13.46 -9.79
CA ASN A 83 -3.87 -14.09 -9.39
C ASN A 83 -2.64 -13.23 -9.72
N ASP A 84 -2.63 -12.59 -10.90
CA ASP A 84 -1.52 -11.76 -11.33
C ASP A 84 -1.28 -10.58 -10.38
N LEU A 85 -2.31 -9.80 -10.06
CA LEU A 85 -2.19 -8.68 -9.13
C LEU A 85 -1.75 -9.14 -7.74
N ALA A 86 -2.27 -10.27 -7.24
CA ALA A 86 -1.85 -10.81 -5.96
C ALA A 86 -0.36 -11.17 -5.93
N HIS A 87 0.18 -11.74 -7.02
CA HIS A 87 1.62 -12.00 -7.13
C HIS A 87 2.44 -10.71 -7.18
N ARG A 88 1.98 -9.67 -7.89
CA ARG A 88 2.69 -8.38 -7.96
C ARG A 88 2.70 -7.66 -6.59
N LEU A 89 1.56 -7.57 -5.92
CA LEU A 89 1.44 -7.04 -4.56
C LEU A 89 2.26 -7.85 -3.54
N GLY A 90 2.30 -9.18 -3.68
CA GLY A 90 3.16 -10.03 -2.87
C GLY A 90 4.66 -9.74 -3.06
N ARG A 91 5.10 -9.37 -4.27
CA ARG A 91 6.48 -8.90 -4.50
C ARG A 91 6.73 -7.56 -3.82
N LEU A 92 5.80 -6.61 -3.90
CA LEU A 92 5.90 -5.33 -3.19
C LEU A 92 6.01 -5.53 -1.67
N ALA A 93 5.19 -6.40 -1.09
CA ALA A 93 5.27 -6.72 0.33
C ALA A 93 6.63 -7.29 0.76
N ARG A 94 7.29 -8.07 -0.12
CA ARG A 94 8.67 -8.52 0.12
C ARG A 94 9.67 -7.37 -0.01
N PHE A 95 9.53 -6.54 -1.04
CA PHE A 95 10.39 -5.37 -1.25
C PHE A 95 10.37 -4.39 -0.05
N ARG A 96 9.22 -4.24 0.63
CA ARG A 96 9.15 -3.47 1.89
C ARG A 96 10.13 -4.00 2.96
N ASN A 97 10.36 -5.31 3.03
CA ASN A 97 11.35 -5.86 3.96
C ASN A 97 12.77 -5.47 3.56
N ASP A 98 13.08 -5.52 2.26
CA ASP A 98 14.37 -5.08 1.75
C ASP A 98 14.59 -3.60 2.09
N LEU A 99 13.59 -2.74 1.87
CA LEU A 99 13.68 -1.33 2.24
C LEU A 99 13.93 -1.16 3.76
N VAL A 100 13.26 -1.89 4.63
CA VAL A 100 13.44 -1.72 6.09
C VAL A 100 14.80 -2.20 6.58
N HIS A 101 15.34 -3.27 6.00
CA HIS A 101 16.60 -3.88 6.45
C HIS A 101 17.84 -3.31 5.78
N ASP A 102 17.71 -2.66 4.61
CA ASP A 102 18.84 -2.06 3.90
C ASP A 102 19.21 -0.70 4.54
N TYR A 103 20.14 -0.76 5.49
CA TYR A 103 20.75 0.40 6.18
C TYR A 103 21.92 1.01 5.37
N ASP A 104 22.48 0.28 4.39
CA ASP A 104 23.75 0.62 3.73
C ASP A 104 23.61 1.38 2.40
N GLY A 105 22.39 1.52 1.88
CA GLY A 105 22.10 2.40 0.74
C GLY A 105 21.05 1.80 -0.20
N VAL A 106 19.89 2.46 -0.28
CA VAL A 106 18.81 2.03 -1.18
C VAL A 106 19.25 2.18 -2.63
N ASP A 107 19.14 1.09 -3.40
CA ASP A 107 19.27 1.10 -4.85
C ASP A 107 18.24 2.04 -5.48
N VAL A 108 18.72 3.21 -5.94
CA VAL A 108 17.90 4.27 -6.53
C VAL A 108 17.14 3.78 -7.77
N GLY A 109 17.71 2.84 -8.54
CA GLY A 109 17.05 2.26 -9.70
C GLY A 109 15.85 1.41 -9.29
N LYS A 110 16.00 0.57 -8.26
CA LYS A 110 14.87 -0.20 -7.70
C LYS A 110 13.81 0.71 -7.11
N LEU A 111 14.23 1.76 -6.40
CA LEU A 111 13.32 2.73 -5.81
C LEU A 111 12.48 3.44 -6.88
N GLN A 112 13.14 3.94 -7.94
CA GLN A 112 12.44 4.56 -9.07
C GLN A 112 11.47 3.57 -9.73
N LYS A 113 11.92 2.33 -9.99
CA LYS A 113 11.09 1.32 -10.64
C LYS A 113 9.78 1.07 -9.89
N VAL A 114 9.86 0.90 -8.57
CA VAL A 114 8.66 0.69 -7.74
C VAL A 114 7.71 1.88 -7.80
N LEU A 115 8.24 3.10 -7.84
CA LEU A 115 7.44 4.31 -7.96
C LEU A 115 6.76 4.45 -9.32
N SER A 116 7.44 4.09 -10.41
CA SER A 116 6.92 4.28 -11.77
C SER A 116 6.08 3.11 -12.29
N GLU A 117 6.38 1.88 -11.87
CA GLU A 117 5.82 0.66 -12.49
C GLU A 117 4.86 -0.10 -11.56
N ASP A 118 5.14 -0.15 -10.26
CA ASP A 118 4.38 -0.99 -9.33
C ASP A 118 3.30 -0.20 -8.56
N PHE A 119 3.32 1.13 -8.63
CA PHE A 119 2.31 1.99 -7.99
C PHE A 119 0.87 1.76 -8.49
N PRO A 120 0.61 1.57 -9.80
CA PRO A 120 -0.73 1.26 -10.29
C PRO A 120 -1.35 -0.01 -9.68
N ASP A 121 -0.54 -0.98 -9.27
CA ASP A 121 -1.03 -2.20 -8.61
C ASP A 121 -1.64 -1.90 -7.24
N ILE A 122 -1.06 -0.94 -6.50
CA ILE A 122 -1.60 -0.51 -5.21
C ILE A 122 -2.95 0.18 -5.42
N GLU A 123 -3.07 1.05 -6.43
CA GLU A 123 -4.33 1.72 -6.76
C GLU A 123 -5.43 0.72 -7.17
N GLU A 124 -5.08 -0.25 -8.01
CA GLU A 124 -5.98 -1.33 -8.42
C GLU A 124 -6.49 -2.12 -7.21
N PHE A 125 -5.60 -2.46 -6.27
CA PHE A 125 -5.96 -3.13 -5.02
C PHE A 125 -6.94 -2.31 -4.17
N GLN A 126 -6.71 -1.00 -4.04
CA GLN A 126 -7.58 -0.13 -3.25
C GLN A 126 -8.99 -0.07 -3.83
N GLU A 127 -9.13 0.01 -5.15
CA GLU A 127 -10.43 -0.04 -5.80
C GLU A 127 -11.17 -1.35 -5.53
N ILE A 128 -10.45 -2.47 -5.62
CA ILE A 128 -11.02 -3.80 -5.36
C ILE A 128 -11.47 -3.89 -3.90
N ALA A 129 -10.64 -3.45 -2.95
CA ALA A 129 -10.97 -3.44 -1.53
C ALA A 129 -12.20 -2.58 -1.22
N LEU A 130 -12.31 -1.39 -1.83
CA LEU A 130 -13.49 -0.52 -1.71
C LEU A 130 -14.75 -1.16 -2.32
N LYS A 131 -14.63 -1.81 -3.47
CA LYS A 131 -15.73 -2.56 -4.10
C LYS A 131 -16.17 -3.74 -3.23
N TRP A 132 -15.21 -4.43 -2.62
CA TRP A 132 -15.46 -5.54 -1.71
C TRP A 132 -16.19 -5.09 -0.44
N GLU A 133 -15.75 -3.98 0.18
CA GLU A 133 -16.38 -3.41 1.38
C GLU A 133 -17.87 -3.15 1.16
N ARG A 134 -18.21 -2.48 0.05
CA ARG A 134 -19.60 -2.14 -0.29
C ARG A 134 -20.52 -3.36 -0.41
N ARG A 135 -19.97 -4.54 -0.69
CA ARG A 135 -20.72 -5.78 -0.88
C ARG A 135 -20.82 -6.63 0.39
N HIS A 136 -19.88 -6.49 1.33
CA HIS A 136 -19.72 -7.44 2.45
C HIS A 136 -19.76 -6.80 3.84
N SER A 137 -19.68 -5.47 3.95
CA SER A 137 -19.69 -4.77 5.23
C SER A 137 -20.79 -3.71 5.27
N GLY A 138 -21.62 -3.75 6.31
CA GLY A 138 -22.53 -2.65 6.66
C GLY A 138 -21.81 -1.45 7.31
N ARG A 139 -20.48 -1.50 7.46
CA ARG A 139 -19.63 -0.47 8.07
C ARG A 139 -18.58 0.00 7.07
N SER A 140 -18.40 1.31 6.95
CA SER A 140 -17.42 1.94 6.05
C SER A 140 -16.02 2.00 6.68
N VAL A 141 -15.43 0.86 7.08
CA VAL A 141 -14.11 0.81 7.74
C VAL A 141 -12.97 1.11 6.77
N ILE A 142 -12.87 0.40 5.64
CA ILE A 142 -11.89 0.64 4.58
C ILE A 142 -12.06 2.06 4.03
N SER A 143 -13.29 2.49 3.73
CA SER A 143 -13.54 3.88 3.34
C SER A 143 -13.12 4.89 4.42
N GLN A 144 -13.28 4.59 5.71
CA GLN A 144 -12.79 5.46 6.79
C GLN A 144 -11.26 5.45 6.92
N MET A 145 -10.61 4.32 6.65
CA MET A 145 -9.14 4.24 6.58
C MET A 145 -8.63 5.17 5.48
N PHE A 146 -9.33 5.22 4.34
CA PHE A 146 -9.03 6.15 3.25
C PHE A 146 -9.43 7.61 3.55
N ASP A 147 -10.56 7.86 4.21
CA ASP A 147 -11.02 9.22 4.56
C ASP A 147 -10.13 9.88 5.62
N ARG A 148 -9.69 9.11 6.63
CA ARG A 148 -8.72 9.58 7.64
C ARG A 148 -7.32 9.75 7.05
N ALA A 149 -7.02 9.03 5.98
CA ALA A 149 -5.85 9.25 5.14
C ALA A 149 -6.08 10.34 4.07
N GLY A 150 -7.25 11.00 4.01
CA GLY A 150 -7.55 12.09 3.08
C GLY A 150 -7.57 11.74 1.59
N VAL A 151 -7.73 10.46 1.23
CA VAL A 151 -7.65 9.90 -0.14
C VAL A 151 -8.82 10.33 -1.03
N LYS A 152 -9.99 10.67 -0.45
CA LYS A 152 -11.19 11.09 -1.21
C LYS A 152 -10.99 12.35 -2.07
N THR A 153 -10.23 13.35 -1.61
CA THR A 153 -10.05 14.61 -2.36
C THR A 153 -9.29 14.40 -3.68
N VAL A 154 -8.46 13.36 -3.71
CA VAL A 154 -7.55 13.01 -4.79
C VAL A 154 -8.19 12.09 -5.82
N LEU A 155 -8.94 11.08 -5.35
CA LEU A 155 -9.70 10.20 -6.25
C LEU A 155 -10.74 11.01 -7.03
N ARG A 156 -11.31 12.07 -6.45
CA ARG A 156 -12.18 13.00 -7.18
C ARG A 156 -11.45 13.80 -8.26
N SER A 157 -10.21 14.22 -8.02
CA SER A 157 -9.41 14.94 -9.02
C SER A 157 -8.88 14.05 -10.15
N ILE A 158 -8.62 12.77 -9.88
CA ILE A 158 -8.06 11.81 -10.86
C ILE A 158 -9.17 11.08 -11.63
N LEU A 159 -10.26 10.65 -10.96
CA LEU A 159 -11.35 9.90 -11.59
C LEU A 159 -12.47 10.79 -12.17
N ARG A 160 -12.39 12.12 -12.02
CA ARG A 160 -13.43 13.09 -12.43
C ARG A 160 -14.84 12.69 -11.95
N ILE A 161 -14.97 12.32 -10.67
CA ILE A 161 -16.25 12.06 -9.99
C ILE A 161 -16.38 12.99 -8.78
#